data_AF-A0A1E1F882-F1
#
_entry.id   AF-A0A1E1F882-F1
#
_cell.length_a   1.000
_cell.length_b   1.000
_cell.length_c   1.000
_cell.angle_alpha   90.00
_cell.angle_beta   90.00
_cell.angle_gamma   90.00
#
_symmetry.space_group_name_H-M   'P 1'
#
loop_
_entity.id
_entity.type
_entity.pdbx_description
1 polymer ?
#
loop_
_entity_poly.entity_id
_entity_poly.type
_entity_poly.pdbx_seq_one_letter_code
_entity_poly.pdbx_strand_id
1 'polypeptide(L)'
;MSNSYTKAAFDLTVTVAEADMLRRVIATVELIDDTEAGIDVREAHYTSLGPDFAALFPRSDEDPFGGLLDLFEDPQYPYLDFDVAFSEADQLGRVLVTFSGEQFGIDVAARLIQHCARSALPFGFEWASDCDRLRIGEFGGGYVVISEHGISYGHTTQLLDRAIARARDEGADGFVLAIRDPQHGLSFWNDDTGFDRLSRARVFSEAEAANHNVPLAHDQPEWLAMPEPLRL
;
A
#
# COMPACT_ATOMS: atom_id res chain seq x y z
N MET A 1 -15.93 27.96 -3.49
CA MET A 1 -15.54 26.67 -2.91
C MET A 1 -16.02 25.56 -3.83
N SER A 2 -15.13 24.65 -4.19
CA SER A 2 -15.44 23.37 -4.86
C SER A 2 -15.29 22.27 -3.83
N ASN A 3 -16.00 21.17 -4.01
CA ASN A 3 -15.89 19.98 -3.16
C ASN A 3 -15.11 18.92 -3.93
N SER A 4 -14.05 18.41 -3.31
CA SER A 4 -13.25 17.30 -3.82
C SER A 4 -13.61 16.01 -3.09
N TYR A 5 -13.56 14.90 -3.81
CA TYR A 5 -13.99 13.59 -3.35
C TYR A 5 -12.92 12.56 -3.70
N THR A 6 -12.63 11.66 -2.76
CA THR A 6 -11.79 10.48 -2.99
C THR A 6 -12.68 9.26 -2.95
N LYS A 7 -12.78 8.54 -4.07
CA LYS A 7 -13.72 7.43 -4.23
C LYS A 7 -12.98 6.13 -4.44
N ALA A 8 -13.37 5.08 -3.72
CA ALA A 8 -12.92 3.72 -3.98
C ALA A 8 -14.05 2.73 -3.67
N ALA A 9 -14.05 1.61 -4.39
CA ALA A 9 -14.92 0.47 -4.10
C ALA A 9 -14.24 -0.81 -4.59
N PHE A 10 -14.07 -1.80 -3.71
CA PHE A 10 -13.43 -3.05 -4.05
C PHE A 10 -13.83 -4.17 -3.08
N ASP A 11 -13.64 -5.41 -3.53
CA ASP A 11 -13.86 -6.60 -2.73
C ASP A 11 -12.54 -7.28 -2.36
N LEU A 12 -12.51 -7.83 -1.15
CA LEU A 12 -11.40 -8.58 -0.59
C LEU A 12 -11.92 -9.90 -0.04
N THR A 13 -11.34 -11.03 -0.46
CA THR A 13 -11.70 -12.34 0.10
C THR A 13 -10.74 -12.71 1.23
N VAL A 14 -11.27 -12.95 2.43
CA VAL A 14 -10.48 -13.26 3.63
C VAL A 14 -10.99 -14.51 4.33
N THR A 15 -10.24 -15.00 5.32
CA THR A 15 -10.71 -16.08 6.21
C THR A 15 -11.76 -15.56 7.20
N VAL A 16 -12.56 -16.46 7.80
CA VAL A 16 -13.51 -16.09 8.87
C VAL A 16 -12.82 -15.35 10.02
N ALA A 17 -11.64 -15.82 10.45
CA ALA A 17 -10.92 -15.20 11.56
C ALA A 17 -10.47 -13.76 11.26
N GLU A 18 -10.04 -13.50 10.02
CA GLU A 18 -9.67 -12.15 9.56
C GLU A 18 -10.89 -11.24 9.43
N ALA A 19 -12.03 -11.76 8.94
CA ALA A 19 -13.28 -11.03 8.94
C ALA A 19 -13.73 -10.64 10.36
N ASP A 20 -13.60 -11.56 11.33
CA ASP A 20 -13.89 -11.28 12.74
C ASP A 20 -12.90 -10.28 13.36
N MET A 21 -11.63 -10.29 12.93
CA MET A 21 -10.66 -9.26 13.31
C MET A 21 -11.06 -7.88 12.77
N LEU A 22 -11.43 -7.78 11.50
CA LEU A 22 -11.90 -6.52 10.88
C LEU A 22 -13.13 -5.97 11.60
N ARG A 23 -14.13 -6.81 11.91
CA ARG A 23 -15.31 -6.39 12.70
C ARG A 23 -14.93 -5.85 14.08
N ARG A 24 -14.01 -6.51 14.77
CA ARG A 24 -13.51 -6.08 16.08
C ARG A 24 -12.81 -4.72 15.99
N VAL A 25 -11.99 -4.50 14.95
CA VAL A 25 -11.34 -3.20 14.73
C VAL A 25 -12.37 -2.10 14.46
N ILE A 26 -13.33 -2.33 13.54
CA ILE A 26 -14.36 -1.34 13.21
C ILE A 26 -15.16 -0.93 14.45
N ALA A 27 -15.67 -1.91 15.22
CA ALA A 27 -16.41 -1.65 16.45
C ALA A 27 -15.55 -0.94 17.53
N THR A 28 -14.24 -1.17 17.51
CA THR A 28 -13.30 -0.51 18.43
C THR A 28 -13.07 0.95 18.03
N VAL A 29 -12.94 1.25 16.75
CA VAL A 29 -12.80 2.64 16.27
C VAL A 29 -14.07 3.43 16.60
N GLU A 30 -15.25 2.86 16.38
CA GLU A 30 -16.53 3.47 16.77
C GLU A 30 -16.61 3.76 18.28
N LEU A 31 -16.10 2.85 19.12
CA LEU A 31 -16.05 3.06 20.57
C LEU A 31 -15.07 4.16 20.98
N ILE A 32 -13.94 4.29 20.28
CA ILE A 32 -12.93 5.32 20.57
C ILE A 32 -13.42 6.72 20.16
N ASP A 33 -14.13 6.81 19.04
CA ASP A 33 -14.73 8.07 18.57
C ASP A 33 -15.82 8.59 19.54
N ASP A 34 -16.42 7.70 20.33
CA ASP A 34 -17.34 8.09 21.41
C ASP A 34 -16.60 8.77 22.58
N THR A 35 -16.65 10.11 22.58
CA THR A 35 -16.02 10.98 23.59
C THR A 35 -16.39 10.71 25.06
N GLU A 36 -17.40 9.86 25.32
CA GLU A 36 -17.76 9.44 26.68
C GLU A 36 -16.94 8.24 27.19
N ALA A 37 -16.16 7.57 26.33
CA ALA A 37 -15.33 6.43 26.70
C ALA A 37 -14.05 6.84 27.44
N GLY A 38 -14.14 6.96 28.77
CA GLY A 38 -12.98 7.14 29.64
C GLY A 38 -11.96 5.98 29.55
N ILE A 39 -10.74 6.21 30.03
CA ILE A 39 -9.62 5.26 29.93
C ILE A 39 -9.94 3.86 30.49
N ASP A 40 -10.70 3.77 31.59
CA ASP A 40 -11.10 2.49 32.19
C ASP A 40 -11.98 1.64 31.26
N VAL A 41 -12.87 2.29 30.49
CA VAL A 41 -13.72 1.61 29.49
C VAL A 41 -12.86 1.07 28.36
N ARG A 42 -11.88 1.86 27.91
CA ARG A 42 -10.95 1.48 26.84
C ARG A 42 -10.06 0.31 27.27
N GLU A 43 -9.55 0.31 28.51
CA GLU A 43 -8.77 -0.81 29.08
C GLU A 43 -9.59 -2.11 29.19
N ALA A 44 -10.83 -2.00 29.67
CA ALA A 44 -11.73 -3.15 29.78
C ALA A 44 -12.07 -3.71 28.38
N HIS A 45 -12.35 -2.82 27.42
CA HIS A 45 -12.63 -3.20 26.03
C HIS A 45 -11.41 -3.88 25.39
N TYR A 46 -10.22 -3.29 25.48
CA TYR A 46 -8.98 -3.87 24.95
C TYR A 46 -8.73 -5.28 25.51
N THR A 47 -8.90 -5.46 26.82
CA THR A 47 -8.74 -6.77 27.47
C THR A 47 -9.73 -7.81 26.91
N SER A 48 -10.94 -7.39 26.55
CA SER A 48 -11.99 -8.26 26.02
C SER A 48 -11.73 -8.74 24.58
N LEU A 49 -10.94 -8.01 23.79
CA LEU A 49 -10.68 -8.30 22.37
C LEU A 49 -9.79 -9.53 22.14
N GLY A 50 -9.04 -9.93 23.16
CA GLY A 50 -8.25 -11.17 23.16
C GLY A 50 -6.79 -10.99 22.71
N PRO A 51 -5.99 -12.06 22.86
CA PRO A 51 -4.54 -12.01 22.60
C PRO A 51 -4.19 -11.92 21.11
N ASP A 52 -5.05 -12.39 20.22
CA ASP A 52 -4.86 -12.27 18.78
C ASP A 52 -4.99 -10.82 18.31
N PHE A 53 -5.92 -10.06 18.89
CA PHE A 53 -6.01 -8.62 18.67
C PHE A 53 -4.75 -7.91 19.19
N ALA A 54 -4.36 -8.17 20.44
CA ALA A 54 -3.19 -7.56 21.07
C ALA A 54 -1.86 -7.88 20.35
N ALA A 55 -1.79 -9.00 19.62
CA ALA A 55 -0.63 -9.34 18.80
C ALA A 55 -0.52 -8.48 17.53
N LEU A 56 -1.64 -8.06 16.95
CA LEU A 56 -1.66 -7.17 15.78
C LEU A 56 -1.58 -5.70 16.18
N PHE A 57 -2.21 -5.33 17.28
CA PHE A 57 -2.32 -3.96 17.77
C PHE A 57 -1.81 -3.89 19.20
N PRO A 58 -0.47 -3.84 19.39
CA PRO A 58 0.11 -3.78 20.72
C PRO A 58 -0.27 -2.46 21.42
N ARG A 59 -0.49 -2.55 22.73
CA ARG A 59 -0.73 -1.38 23.59
C ARG A 59 0.48 -0.45 23.65
N SER A 60 0.23 0.85 23.88
CA SER A 60 1.26 1.81 24.28
C SER A 60 1.16 2.14 25.78
N ASP A 61 2.08 2.98 26.26
CA ASP A 61 2.08 3.45 27.65
C ASP A 61 0.97 4.49 27.92
N GLU A 62 0.51 5.19 26.87
CA GLU A 62 -0.47 6.27 26.98
C GLU A 62 -1.91 5.80 26.71
N ASP A 63 -2.07 4.83 25.81
CA ASP A 63 -3.38 4.35 25.36
C ASP A 63 -3.33 2.83 25.12
N PRO A 64 -4.29 2.05 25.65
CA PRO A 64 -4.36 0.62 25.37
C PRO A 64 -4.47 0.32 23.86
N PHE A 65 -5.02 1.24 23.07
CA PHE A 65 -5.16 1.10 21.61
C PHE A 65 -4.04 1.78 20.81
N GLY A 66 -2.92 2.16 21.43
CA GLY A 66 -1.81 2.85 20.74
C GLY A 66 -1.42 2.25 19.38
N GLY A 67 -1.18 0.93 19.31
CA GLY A 67 -0.84 0.28 18.04
C GLY A 67 -1.96 0.26 16.99
N LEU A 68 -3.23 0.37 17.39
CA LEU A 68 -4.34 0.58 16.46
C LEU A 68 -4.40 2.05 15.99
N LEU A 69 -4.13 3.00 16.89
CA LEU A 69 -4.15 4.43 16.59
C LEU A 69 -3.04 4.84 15.61
N ASP A 70 -1.92 4.09 15.57
CA ASP A 70 -0.84 4.26 14.59
C ASP A 70 -1.25 4.02 13.13
N LEU A 71 -2.47 3.49 12.90
CA LEU A 71 -3.04 3.38 11.55
C LEU A 71 -3.55 4.73 11.00
N PHE A 72 -3.81 5.71 11.86
CA PHE A 72 -4.46 6.96 11.51
C PHE A 72 -3.46 8.12 11.46
N GLU A 73 -3.70 9.08 10.57
CA GLU A 73 -2.88 10.30 10.48
C GLU A 73 -3.06 11.20 11.70
N ASP A 74 -4.29 11.29 12.22
CA ASP A 74 -4.62 11.97 13.47
C ASP A 74 -5.10 10.94 14.52
N PRO A 75 -4.20 10.48 15.41
CA PRO A 75 -4.55 9.56 16.49
C PRO A 75 -5.58 10.09 17.48
N GLN A 76 -5.82 11.42 17.53
CA GLN A 76 -6.77 12.02 18.47
C GLN A 76 -8.22 11.95 17.96
N TYR A 77 -8.39 11.80 16.65
CA TYR A 77 -9.69 11.67 15.99
C TYR A 77 -9.63 10.53 14.98
N PRO A 78 -9.56 9.26 15.45
CA PRO A 78 -9.55 8.12 14.55
C PRO A 78 -10.95 7.87 14.00
N TYR A 79 -11.10 7.86 12.68
CA TYR A 79 -12.35 7.49 12.03
C TYR A 79 -12.09 6.75 10.72
N LEU A 80 -13.00 5.84 10.37
CA LEU A 80 -12.94 5.10 9.11
C LEU A 80 -13.75 5.85 8.06
N ASP A 81 -13.02 6.41 7.09
CA ASP A 81 -13.56 7.20 5.99
C ASP A 81 -14.21 6.36 4.87
N PHE A 82 -14.69 5.16 5.21
CA PHE A 82 -15.24 4.19 4.29
C PHE A 82 -16.16 3.19 5.00
N ASP A 83 -17.11 2.66 4.25
CA ASP A 83 -17.99 1.59 4.68
C ASP A 83 -17.35 0.23 4.44
N VAL A 84 -17.64 -0.72 5.33
CA VAL A 84 -17.22 -2.12 5.21
C VAL A 84 -18.43 -3.03 5.34
N ALA A 85 -18.69 -3.82 4.29
CA ALA A 85 -19.75 -4.83 4.29
C ALA A 85 -19.14 -6.24 4.25
N PHE A 86 -19.82 -7.21 4.88
CA PHE A 86 -19.36 -8.59 4.96
C PHE A 86 -20.43 -9.54 4.42
N SER A 87 -20.03 -10.48 3.57
CA SER A 87 -20.90 -11.59 3.17
C SER A 87 -20.99 -12.66 4.27
N GLU A 88 -21.90 -13.63 4.08
CA GLU A 88 -21.78 -14.93 4.76
C GLU A 88 -20.54 -15.67 4.27
N ALA A 89 -20.03 -16.60 5.09
CA ALA A 89 -18.91 -17.45 4.71
C ALA A 89 -19.33 -18.46 3.63
N ASP A 90 -18.49 -18.63 2.61
CA ASP A 90 -18.68 -19.63 1.57
C ASP A 90 -18.41 -21.06 2.09
N GLN A 91 -18.60 -22.07 1.22
CA GLN A 91 -18.37 -23.48 1.57
C GLN A 91 -16.91 -23.80 1.93
N LEU A 92 -15.97 -22.92 1.61
CA LEU A 92 -14.54 -23.03 1.91
C LEU A 92 -14.15 -22.21 3.14
N GLY A 93 -15.12 -21.60 3.85
CA GLY A 93 -14.86 -20.76 5.02
C GLY A 93 -14.21 -19.43 4.67
N ARG A 94 -14.51 -18.87 3.49
CA ARG A 94 -14.05 -17.54 3.07
C ARG A 94 -15.17 -16.53 3.09
N VAL A 95 -14.85 -15.31 3.48
CA VAL A 95 -15.78 -14.18 3.58
C VAL A 95 -15.37 -13.14 2.56
N LEU A 96 -16.33 -12.68 1.75
CA LEU A 96 -16.14 -11.52 0.89
C LEU A 96 -16.38 -10.26 1.72
N VAL A 97 -15.41 -9.35 1.70
CA VAL A 97 -15.46 -8.07 2.40
C VAL A 97 -15.42 -6.96 1.37
N THR A 98 -16.45 -6.12 1.35
CA THR A 98 -16.55 -5.00 0.41
C THR A 98 -16.21 -3.71 1.14
N PHE A 99 -15.25 -2.97 0.61
CA PHE A 99 -14.89 -1.62 1.06
C PHE A 99 -15.43 -0.61 0.05
N SER A 100 -16.06 0.47 0.51
CA SER A 100 -16.55 1.53 -0.39
C SER A 100 -16.68 2.89 0.29
N GLY A 101 -16.53 3.99 -0.45
CA GLY A 101 -16.76 5.33 0.09
C GLY A 101 -16.50 6.46 -0.91
N GLU A 102 -16.95 7.68 -0.57
CA GLU A 102 -16.77 8.90 -1.38
C GLU A 102 -15.83 9.95 -0.77
N GLN A 103 -15.30 9.67 0.42
CA GLN A 103 -14.17 10.36 1.05
C GLN A 103 -13.13 9.34 1.52
N PHE A 104 -12.90 8.32 0.70
CA PHE A 104 -12.22 7.08 1.06
C PHE A 104 -10.81 7.31 1.64
N GLY A 105 -10.61 6.87 2.88
CA GLY A 105 -9.33 6.91 3.59
C GLY A 105 -8.34 5.85 3.07
N ILE A 106 -7.63 6.18 1.98
CA ILE A 106 -6.74 5.26 1.25
C ILE A 106 -5.67 4.64 2.16
N ASP A 107 -4.95 5.46 2.95
CA ASP A 107 -3.84 4.99 3.78
C ASP A 107 -4.34 4.09 4.92
N VAL A 108 -5.40 4.51 5.60
CA VAL A 108 -6.05 3.75 6.69
C VAL A 108 -6.55 2.40 6.18
N ALA A 109 -7.24 2.36 5.04
CA ALA A 109 -7.71 1.11 4.43
C ALA A 109 -6.55 0.18 4.09
N ALA A 110 -5.47 0.72 3.49
CA ALA A 110 -4.32 -0.07 3.08
C ALA A 110 -3.59 -0.68 4.29
N ARG A 111 -3.37 0.10 5.36
CA ARG A 111 -2.75 -0.39 6.59
C ARG A 111 -3.65 -1.39 7.30
N LEU A 112 -4.96 -1.13 7.39
CA LEU A 112 -5.92 -2.06 7.98
C LEU A 112 -5.90 -3.43 7.28
N ILE A 113 -5.95 -3.44 5.94
CA ILE A 113 -5.86 -4.67 5.14
C ILE A 113 -4.51 -5.36 5.37
N GLN A 114 -3.42 -4.60 5.40
CA GLN A 114 -2.07 -5.17 5.61
C GLN A 114 -1.93 -5.89 6.96
N HIS A 115 -2.56 -5.37 8.02
CA HIS A 115 -2.50 -5.95 9.36
C HIS A 115 -3.50 -7.10 9.52
N CYS A 116 -4.74 -6.91 9.08
CA CYS A 116 -5.86 -7.80 9.41
C CYS A 116 -6.17 -8.86 8.35
N ALA A 117 -5.73 -8.71 7.10
CA ALA A 117 -6.12 -9.57 5.98
C ALA A 117 -4.91 -10.18 5.25
N ARG A 118 -3.98 -10.75 6.03
CA ARG A 118 -2.72 -11.31 5.55
C ARG A 118 -2.92 -12.40 4.50
N SER A 119 -3.99 -13.20 4.59
CA SER A 119 -4.28 -14.28 3.64
C SER A 119 -4.60 -13.81 2.23
N ALA A 120 -5.00 -12.54 2.08
CA ALA A 120 -5.31 -11.93 0.81
C ALA A 120 -4.11 -11.23 0.16
N LEU A 121 -2.97 -11.14 0.85
CA LEU A 121 -1.78 -10.48 0.32
C LEU A 121 -1.00 -11.40 -0.65
N PRO A 122 -0.43 -10.86 -1.74
CA PRO A 122 -0.49 -9.46 -2.16
C PRO A 122 -1.86 -9.06 -2.71
N PHE A 123 -2.29 -7.84 -2.39
CA PHE A 123 -3.56 -7.28 -2.84
C PHE A 123 -3.35 -5.86 -3.38
N GLY A 124 -4.30 -5.36 -4.17
CA GLY A 124 -4.31 -3.96 -4.56
C GLY A 124 -5.70 -3.49 -4.90
N PHE A 125 -5.90 -2.18 -4.82
CA PHE A 125 -7.15 -1.53 -5.18
C PHE A 125 -6.90 -0.19 -5.87
N GLU A 126 -7.89 0.26 -6.62
CA GLU A 126 -7.86 1.53 -7.33
C GLU A 126 -8.73 2.56 -6.61
N TRP A 127 -8.41 3.83 -6.83
CA TRP A 127 -9.18 4.95 -6.32
C TRP A 127 -9.21 6.08 -7.36
N ALA A 128 -10.24 6.91 -7.27
CA ALA A 128 -10.42 8.07 -8.14
C ALA A 128 -10.53 9.34 -7.30
N SER A 129 -10.03 10.45 -7.85
CA SER A 129 -10.29 11.79 -7.34
C SER A 129 -11.25 12.50 -8.28
N ASP A 130 -12.31 13.05 -7.71
CA ASP A 130 -13.40 13.72 -8.41
C ASP A 130 -13.69 15.08 -7.76
N CYS A 131 -14.30 15.98 -8.51
CA CYS A 131 -14.67 17.31 -8.04
C CYS A 131 -16.02 17.75 -8.61
N ASP A 132 -16.82 18.44 -7.79
CA ASP A 132 -18.11 19.01 -8.22
C ASP A 132 -17.97 20.12 -9.28
N ARG A 133 -16.74 20.55 -9.58
CA ARG A 133 -16.43 21.55 -10.61
C ARG A 133 -15.30 21.08 -11.51
N LEU A 134 -15.47 21.33 -12.81
CA LEU A 134 -14.46 21.01 -13.82
C LEU A 134 -13.28 21.99 -13.73
N ARG A 135 -12.28 21.67 -12.91
CA ARG A 135 -11.05 22.46 -12.77
C ARG A 135 -9.82 21.65 -13.19
N ILE A 136 -8.82 22.37 -13.69
CA ILE A 136 -7.56 21.80 -14.14
C ILE A 136 -6.86 21.16 -12.93
N GLY A 137 -6.48 19.89 -13.06
CA GLY A 137 -5.72 19.16 -12.03
C GLY A 137 -6.55 18.59 -10.88
N GLU A 138 -7.88 18.75 -10.89
CA GLU A 138 -8.77 18.23 -9.82
C GLU A 138 -9.39 16.85 -10.16
N PHE A 139 -9.02 16.26 -11.31
CA PHE A 139 -9.39 14.88 -11.68
C PHE A 139 -8.14 14.01 -11.69
N GLY A 140 -8.29 12.78 -11.23
CA GLY A 140 -7.19 11.83 -11.20
C GLY A 140 -7.57 10.58 -10.44
N GLY A 141 -6.57 9.98 -9.80
CA GLY A 141 -6.73 8.74 -9.07
C GLY A 141 -5.41 8.03 -8.92
N GLY A 142 -5.50 6.74 -8.70
CA GLY A 142 -4.32 5.91 -8.53
C GLY A 142 -4.66 4.50 -8.13
N TYR A 143 -3.65 3.81 -7.66
CA TYR A 143 -3.76 2.49 -7.09
C TYR A 143 -2.90 2.37 -5.83
N VAL A 144 -3.22 1.36 -5.04
CA VAL A 144 -2.42 0.92 -3.91
C VAL A 144 -2.07 -0.55 -4.13
N VAL A 145 -0.82 -0.91 -3.87
CA VAL A 145 -0.38 -2.31 -3.79
C VAL A 145 0.09 -2.60 -2.37
N ILE A 146 -0.50 -3.62 -1.77
CA ILE A 146 -0.28 -4.05 -0.40
C ILE A 146 0.41 -5.41 -0.45
N SER A 147 1.57 -5.50 0.21
CA SER A 147 2.33 -6.72 0.35
C SER A 147 2.65 -6.98 1.81
N GLU A 148 3.19 -8.17 2.10
CA GLU A 148 3.68 -8.49 3.43
C GLU A 148 4.79 -7.55 3.94
N HIS A 149 5.53 -6.94 3.02
CA HIS A 149 6.73 -6.14 3.30
C HIS A 149 6.49 -4.64 3.28
N GLY A 150 5.34 -4.19 2.79
CA GLY A 150 5.07 -2.76 2.65
C GLY A 150 3.90 -2.46 1.73
N ILE A 151 3.54 -1.18 1.71
CA ILE A 151 2.50 -0.60 0.87
C ILE A 151 3.18 0.32 -0.14
N SER A 152 2.78 0.24 -1.41
CA SER A 152 3.22 1.16 -2.45
C SER A 152 2.03 1.82 -3.12
N TYR A 153 2.22 3.08 -3.50
CA TYR A 153 1.17 3.94 -4.06
C TYR A 153 1.58 4.34 -5.47
N GLY A 154 0.61 4.33 -6.39
CA GLY A 154 0.77 4.88 -7.73
C GLY A 154 -0.31 5.91 -8.02
N HIS A 155 0.06 7.00 -8.69
CA HIS A 155 -0.87 8.05 -9.08
C HIS A 155 -1.02 8.10 -10.60
N THR A 156 -2.24 8.27 -11.10
CA THR A 156 -2.50 8.35 -12.55
C THR A 156 -1.75 9.49 -13.22
N THR A 157 -1.54 10.62 -12.52
CA THR A 157 -0.70 11.74 -12.99
C THR A 157 0.74 11.31 -13.22
N GLN A 158 1.35 10.58 -12.27
CA GLN A 158 2.72 10.08 -12.41
C GLN A 158 2.83 9.05 -13.54
N LEU A 159 1.82 8.21 -13.72
CA LEU A 159 1.75 7.26 -14.83
C LEU A 159 1.64 7.99 -16.17
N LEU A 160 0.84 9.05 -16.26
CA LEU A 160 0.71 9.89 -17.45
C LEU A 160 2.04 10.59 -17.78
N ASP A 161 2.67 11.20 -16.78
CA ASP A 161 3.96 11.87 -16.94
C ASP A 161 5.04 10.88 -17.43
N ARG A 162 5.09 9.67 -16.86
CA ARG A 162 5.97 8.60 -17.33
C ARG A 162 5.65 8.17 -18.75
N ALA A 163 4.37 8.01 -19.11
CA ALA A 163 3.98 7.65 -20.47
C ALA A 163 4.39 8.72 -21.49
N ILE A 164 4.29 10.00 -21.14
CA ILE A 164 4.75 11.12 -21.97
C ILE A 164 6.28 11.11 -22.08
N ALA A 165 6.99 10.84 -20.97
CA ALA A 165 8.45 10.77 -20.96
C ALA A 165 8.97 9.64 -21.87
N ARG A 166 8.36 8.45 -21.82
CA ARG A 166 8.71 7.32 -22.70
C ARG A 166 8.57 7.63 -24.18
N ALA A 167 7.60 8.47 -24.54
CA ALA A 167 7.42 8.90 -25.93
C ALA A 167 8.55 9.83 -26.41
N ARG A 168 9.41 10.33 -25.51
CA ARG A 168 10.51 11.26 -25.80
C ARG A 168 11.89 10.66 -25.56
N ASP A 169 12.00 9.74 -24.62
CA ASP A 169 13.28 9.21 -24.13
C ASP A 169 13.16 7.72 -23.74
N GLU A 170 14.08 6.90 -24.25
CA GLU A 170 14.20 5.47 -23.93
C GLU A 170 14.57 5.25 -22.45
N GLY A 171 15.22 6.23 -21.80
CA GLY A 171 15.62 6.17 -20.40
C GLY A 171 14.55 6.57 -19.39
N ALA A 172 13.28 6.76 -19.81
CA ALA A 172 12.23 7.30 -18.95
C ALA A 172 11.88 6.43 -17.72
N ASP A 173 12.10 5.12 -17.80
CA ASP A 173 11.94 4.18 -16.68
C ASP A 173 13.25 3.90 -15.93
N GLY A 174 14.30 4.66 -16.25
CA GLY A 174 15.63 4.54 -15.67
C GLY A 174 16.51 3.51 -16.36
N PHE A 175 17.68 3.31 -15.77
CA PHE A 175 18.73 2.45 -16.28
C PHE A 175 19.14 1.42 -15.22
N VAL A 176 19.55 0.24 -15.68
CA VAL A 176 20.18 -0.77 -14.85
C VAL A 176 21.60 -1.01 -15.35
N LEU A 177 22.52 -1.24 -14.43
CA LEU A 177 23.89 -1.62 -14.77
C LEU A 177 23.96 -3.15 -14.85
N ALA A 178 24.32 -3.68 -16.01
CA ALA A 178 24.34 -5.12 -16.26
C ALA A 178 25.73 -5.62 -16.65
N ILE A 179 26.00 -6.89 -16.36
CA ILE A 179 27.16 -7.64 -16.88
C ILE A 179 26.67 -8.95 -17.50
N ARG A 180 27.49 -9.55 -18.37
CA ARG A 180 27.21 -10.91 -18.82
C ARG A 180 27.47 -11.89 -17.69
N ASP A 181 26.53 -12.80 -17.51
CA ASP A 181 26.61 -13.84 -16.49
C ASP A 181 26.60 -15.22 -17.17
N PRO A 182 27.60 -16.09 -16.91
CA PRO A 182 27.65 -17.42 -17.54
C PRO A 182 26.47 -18.34 -17.21
N GLN A 183 25.78 -18.13 -16.09
CA GLN A 183 24.66 -18.97 -15.63
C GLN A 183 23.30 -18.38 -16.01
N HIS A 184 23.17 -17.05 -16.01
CA HIS A 184 21.89 -16.37 -16.15
C HIS A 184 21.77 -15.51 -17.42
N GLY A 185 22.84 -15.42 -18.23
CA GLY A 185 22.93 -14.56 -19.41
C GLY A 185 23.28 -13.12 -19.03
N LEU A 186 22.46 -12.50 -18.17
CA LEU A 186 22.70 -11.16 -17.61
C LEU A 186 22.50 -11.17 -16.09
N SER A 187 23.36 -10.43 -15.40
CA SER A 187 23.24 -10.08 -13.97
C SER A 187 23.29 -8.55 -13.83
N PHE A 188 22.60 -8.01 -12.83
CA PHE A 188 22.30 -6.60 -12.67
C PHE A 188 22.74 -6.09 -11.30
N TRP A 189 23.34 -4.90 -11.26
CA TRP A 189 23.86 -4.29 -10.04
C TRP A 189 22.75 -3.96 -9.03
N ASN A 190 23.04 -4.20 -7.75
CA ASN A 190 22.30 -3.71 -6.60
C ASN A 190 23.28 -3.40 -5.44
N ASP A 191 22.84 -2.55 -4.50
CA ASP A 191 23.71 -2.04 -3.45
C ASP A 191 24.00 -3.05 -2.32
N ASP A 192 23.25 -4.16 -2.24
CA ASP A 192 23.34 -5.13 -1.15
C ASP A 192 24.27 -6.30 -1.49
N THR A 193 24.07 -6.93 -2.65
CA THR A 193 24.74 -8.16 -3.08
C THR A 193 25.63 -7.99 -4.31
N GLY A 194 25.64 -6.80 -4.93
CA GLY A 194 26.37 -6.55 -6.17
C GLY A 194 25.58 -6.99 -7.41
N PHE A 195 26.16 -7.79 -8.30
CA PHE A 195 25.46 -8.26 -9.51
C PHE A 195 24.58 -9.49 -9.21
N ASP A 196 23.27 -9.37 -9.43
CA ASP A 196 22.25 -10.39 -9.11
C ASP A 196 21.10 -10.35 -10.15
N ARG A 197 19.97 -11.02 -9.89
CA ARG A 197 18.79 -11.04 -10.77
C ARG A 197 18.17 -9.64 -10.96
N LEU A 198 17.56 -9.42 -12.12
CA LEU A 198 16.89 -8.16 -12.48
C LEU A 198 15.85 -7.70 -11.44
N SER A 199 15.14 -8.63 -10.80
CA SER A 199 14.13 -8.32 -9.77
C SER A 199 14.71 -7.65 -8.51
N ARG A 200 16.03 -7.70 -8.33
CA ARG A 200 16.77 -7.05 -7.23
C ARG A 200 17.60 -5.87 -7.71
N ALA A 201 17.61 -5.59 -9.01
CA ALA A 201 18.46 -4.55 -9.59
C ALA A 201 18.09 -3.19 -9.02
N ARG A 202 19.12 -2.38 -8.77
CA ARG A 202 18.93 -0.95 -8.56
C ARG A 202 18.64 -0.29 -9.91
N VAL A 203 17.55 0.45 -9.96
CA VAL A 203 17.22 1.32 -11.10
C VAL A 203 17.77 2.71 -10.81
N PHE A 204 18.53 3.24 -11.76
CA PHE A 204 19.17 4.55 -11.71
C PHE A 204 18.41 5.53 -12.60
N SER A 205 18.23 6.77 -12.14
CA SER A 205 17.92 7.87 -13.05
C SER A 205 19.10 8.14 -13.99
N GLU A 206 18.87 8.84 -15.11
CA GLU A 206 19.93 9.22 -16.05
C GLU A 206 21.07 9.99 -15.35
N ALA A 207 20.71 10.94 -14.49
CA ALA A 207 21.67 11.74 -13.73
C ALA A 207 22.48 10.89 -12.73
N GLU A 208 21.86 9.90 -12.09
CA GLU A 208 22.60 8.98 -11.21
C GLU A 208 23.53 8.08 -12.02
N ALA A 209 23.06 7.49 -13.12
CA ALA A 209 23.88 6.63 -13.98
C ALA A 209 25.12 7.36 -14.52
N ALA A 210 24.97 8.63 -14.93
CA ALA A 210 26.06 9.47 -15.40
C ALA A 210 27.13 9.78 -14.33
N ASN A 211 26.74 9.78 -13.05
CA ASN A 211 27.63 10.09 -11.92
C ASN A 211 28.03 8.84 -11.10
N HIS A 212 27.54 7.66 -11.47
CA HIS A 212 27.79 6.45 -10.71
C HIS A 212 29.18 5.87 -11.03
N ASN A 213 29.95 5.60 -9.97
CA ASN A 213 31.25 4.93 -10.10
C ASN A 213 31.04 3.46 -10.43
N VAL A 214 31.16 3.11 -11.71
CA VAL A 214 30.99 1.74 -12.19
C VAL A 214 31.98 0.79 -11.49
N PRO A 215 31.50 -0.26 -10.80
CA PRO A 215 32.34 -1.20 -10.08
C PRO A 215 33.22 -2.01 -11.04
N LEU A 216 34.44 -2.34 -10.58
CA LEU A 216 35.32 -3.27 -11.28
C LEU A 216 34.74 -4.68 -11.16
N ALA A 217 34.40 -5.30 -12.29
CA ALA A 217 33.85 -6.64 -12.39
C ALA A 217 34.67 -7.53 -13.33
N HIS A 218 34.32 -8.81 -13.38
CA HIS A 218 35.00 -9.80 -14.23
C HIS A 218 34.63 -9.67 -15.72
N ASP A 219 33.57 -8.94 -16.02
CA ASP A 219 33.16 -8.50 -17.35
C ASP A 219 32.89 -7.00 -17.32
N GLN A 220 32.90 -6.33 -18.48
CA GLN A 220 32.65 -4.89 -18.57
C GLN A 220 31.17 -4.59 -18.28
N PRO A 221 30.85 -3.80 -17.23
CA PRO A 221 29.47 -3.40 -16.99
C PRO A 221 28.94 -2.43 -18.05
N GLU A 222 27.71 -2.65 -18.49
CA GLU A 222 27.01 -1.85 -19.49
C GLU A 222 25.70 -1.31 -18.92
N TRP A 223 25.39 -0.05 -19.23
CA TRP A 223 24.10 0.56 -18.87
C TRP A 223 23.03 0.14 -19.87
N LEU A 224 21.94 -0.41 -19.36
CA LEU A 224 20.77 -0.79 -20.16
C LEU A 224 19.56 0.04 -19.71
N ALA A 225 18.87 0.66 -20.66
CA ALA A 225 17.61 1.34 -20.39
C ALA A 225 16.53 0.31 -20.03
N MET A 226 15.71 0.63 -19.03
CA MET A 226 14.58 -0.21 -18.66
C MET A 226 13.51 -0.14 -19.77
N PRO A 227 13.02 -1.29 -20.26
CA PRO A 227 11.98 -1.29 -21.27
C PRO A 227 10.67 -0.77 -20.67
N GLU A 228 9.82 -0.21 -21.53
CA GLU A 228 8.44 0.11 -21.13
C GLU A 228 7.77 -1.16 -20.56
N PRO A 229 7.08 -1.07 -19.41
CA PRO A 229 6.32 -2.20 -18.87
C PRO A 229 5.32 -2.75 -19.89
N LEU A 230 5.23 -4.08 -19.98
CA LEU A 230 4.27 -4.74 -20.86
C LEU A 230 2.85 -4.26 -20.53
N ARG A 231 2.16 -3.69 -21.53
CA ARG A 231 0.73 -3.40 -21.46
C ARG A 231 0.01 -4.74 -21.68
N LEU A 232 -0.58 -5.28 -20.62
CA LEU A 232 -1.47 -6.44 -20.69
C LEU A 232 -2.87 -6.04 -21.15
#